data_AF-A0A3Q2QXL6-F1
#
_entry.id   AF-A0A3Q2QXL6-F1
#
_cell.length_a   1.000
_cell.length_b   1.000
_cell.length_c   1.000
_cell.angle_alpha   90.00
_cell.angle_beta   90.00
_cell.angle_gamma   90.00
#
_symmetry.space_group_name_H-M   'P 1'
#
loop_
_entity.id
_entity.type
_entity.pdbx_description
1 polymer ?
#
loop_
_entity_poly.entity_id
_entity_poly.type
_entity_poly.pdbx_seq_one_letter_code
_entity_poly.pdbx_strand_id
1 'polypeptide(L)'
;MEIQYRAELCFPHLLNSSCKKPTLQWSEAVLLNTVLSFISLITVVLNLLVIISVSHFRQLHTPTNILLLSLAVSDFLVGLLLMPFEIYRNTTCWFLGDIICVSYLYLIVHIVNASTGNVILISIDRYIAICDPLHYPTRVSTAKAKCSVSVVFKVEVASYLHLCFLCKYIY
;
A
#
# COMPACT_ATOMS: atom_id res chain seq x y z
N MET A 1 17.29 4.64 -43.22
CA MET A 1 15.99 4.82 -42.55
C MET A 1 16.03 3.99 -41.28
N GLU A 2 16.61 4.54 -40.21
CA GLU A 2 16.40 4.06 -38.84
C GLU A 2 16.07 5.31 -38.03
N ILE A 3 14.78 5.59 -37.98
CA ILE A 3 14.20 6.59 -37.08
C ILE A 3 14.19 5.91 -35.71
N GLN A 4 15.36 5.80 -35.09
CA GLN A 4 15.53 5.38 -33.70
C GLN A 4 14.90 6.50 -32.86
N TYR A 5 13.61 6.35 -32.55
CA TYR A 5 12.84 7.18 -31.64
C TYR A 5 13.69 7.44 -30.39
N ARG A 6 14.23 8.67 -30.26
CA ARG A 6 15.15 9.09 -29.20
C ARG A 6 14.47 8.91 -27.85
N ALA A 7 14.60 7.75 -27.23
CA ALA A 7 14.33 7.58 -25.82
C ALA A 7 15.46 8.34 -25.09
N GLU A 8 15.20 9.60 -24.69
CA GLU A 8 16.12 10.32 -23.81
C GLU A 8 16.25 9.51 -22.51
N LEU A 9 17.44 8.97 -22.27
CA LEU A 9 17.78 8.28 -21.04
C LEU A 9 18.14 9.33 -19.98
N CYS A 10 17.82 9.04 -18.73
CA CYS A 10 18.17 9.89 -17.59
C CYS A 10 19.68 10.06 -17.40
N PHE A 11 20.45 8.99 -17.64
CA PHE A 11 21.90 8.95 -17.52
C PHE A 11 22.52 8.27 -18.73
N PRO A 12 22.89 9.02 -19.79
CA PRO A 12 23.37 8.42 -21.04
C PRO A 12 24.71 7.67 -20.91
N HIS A 13 25.46 7.88 -19.83
CA HIS A 13 26.72 7.15 -19.55
C HIS A 13 26.48 5.76 -18.91
N LEU A 14 25.28 5.48 -18.42
CA LEU A 14 24.92 4.25 -17.70
C LEU A 14 23.92 3.43 -18.52
N LEU A 15 24.27 3.10 -19.77
CA LEU A 15 23.35 2.54 -20.78
C LEU A 15 22.49 1.33 -20.31
N ASN A 16 23.06 0.42 -19.50
CA ASN A 16 22.38 -0.79 -19.01
C ASN A 16 21.58 -0.59 -17.72
N SER A 17 21.78 0.50 -16.99
CA SER A 17 21.16 0.76 -15.68
C SER A 17 20.40 2.09 -15.61
N SER A 18 20.41 2.87 -16.68
CA SER A 18 19.70 4.13 -16.76
C SER A 18 18.24 3.92 -17.14
N CYS A 19 17.34 4.49 -16.34
CA CYS A 19 15.92 4.55 -16.68
C CYS A 19 15.66 5.51 -17.86
N LYS A 20 14.58 5.23 -18.60
CA LYS A 20 14.05 6.15 -19.61
C LYS A 20 13.53 7.40 -18.88
N LYS A 21 13.82 8.58 -19.42
CA LYS A 21 13.28 9.84 -18.91
C LYS A 21 11.74 9.77 -18.97
N PRO A 22 11.03 10.18 -17.91
CA PRO A 22 9.57 10.25 -17.95
C PRO A 22 9.13 11.11 -19.15
N THR A 23 8.43 10.51 -20.11
CA THR A 23 7.97 11.19 -21.35
C THR A 23 6.53 11.68 -21.25
N LEU A 24 6.04 11.97 -20.05
CA LEU A 24 4.71 12.57 -19.89
C LEU A 24 4.72 13.98 -20.49
N GLN A 25 3.65 14.37 -21.17
CA GLN A 25 3.47 15.79 -21.48
C GLN A 25 3.51 16.56 -20.17
N TRP A 26 4.33 17.62 -20.09
CA TRP A 26 4.54 18.39 -18.86
C TRP A 26 3.23 18.84 -18.20
N SER A 27 2.19 19.11 -19.00
CA SER A 27 0.82 19.42 -18.55
C SER A 27 0.14 18.25 -17.83
N GLU A 28 0.20 17.05 -18.40
CA GLU A 28 -0.41 15.84 -17.81
C GLU A 28 0.29 15.44 -16.51
N ALA A 29 1.63 15.55 -16.46
CA ALA A 29 2.41 15.23 -15.27
C ALA A 29 2.07 16.17 -14.11
N VAL A 30 2.02 17.48 -14.38
CA VAL A 30 1.69 18.47 -13.37
C VAL A 30 0.27 18.25 -12.85
N LEU A 31 -0.70 17.97 -13.73
CA LEU A 31 -2.07 17.71 -13.33
C LEU A 31 -2.18 16.43 -12.48
N LEU A 32 -1.59 15.32 -12.92
CA LEU A 32 -1.61 14.06 -12.18
C LEU A 32 -0.92 14.18 -10.82
N ASN A 33 0.27 14.79 -10.76
CA ASN A 33 0.99 14.97 -9.49
C ASN A 33 0.23 15.88 -8.52
N THR A 34 -0.42 16.93 -9.03
CA THR A 34 -1.25 17.82 -8.22
C THR A 34 -2.43 17.04 -7.63
N VAL A 35 -3.17 16.31 -8.47
CA VAL A 35 -4.32 15.49 -8.04
C VAL A 35 -3.89 14.41 -7.04
N LEU A 36 -2.81 13.69 -7.32
CA LEU A 36 -2.26 12.67 -6.42
C LEU A 36 -1.83 13.25 -5.07
N SER A 37 -1.24 14.45 -5.06
CA SER A 37 -0.86 15.13 -3.82
C SER A 37 -2.09 15.49 -2.98
N PHE A 38 -3.15 16.01 -3.60
CA PHE A 38 -4.41 16.27 -2.90
C PHE A 38 -5.06 14.98 -2.36
N ILE A 39 -5.12 13.92 -3.17
CA ILE A 39 -5.66 12.62 -2.74
C ILE A 39 -4.83 12.06 -1.57
N SER A 40 -3.50 12.16 -1.63
CA SER A 40 -2.59 11.75 -0.56
C SER A 40 -2.90 12.47 0.74
N LEU A 41 -3.01 13.80 0.71
CA LEU A 41 -3.35 14.60 1.90
C LEU A 41 -4.70 14.20 2.49
N ILE A 42 -5.73 14.07 1.65
CA ILE A 42 -7.06 13.66 2.09
C ILE A 42 -7.02 12.26 2.72
N THR A 43 -6.36 11.31 2.05
CA THR A 43 -6.20 9.93 2.52
C THR A 43 -5.51 9.90 3.88
N VAL A 44 -4.41 10.63 4.05
CA VAL A 44 -3.67 10.69 5.32
C VAL A 44 -4.55 11.26 6.43
N VAL A 45 -5.22 12.40 6.18
CA VAL A 45 -6.05 13.06 7.20
C VAL A 45 -7.23 12.17 7.61
N LEU A 46 -8.00 11.64 6.65
CA LEU A 46 -9.18 10.84 6.95
C LEU A 46 -8.82 9.56 7.71
N ASN A 47 -7.79 8.84 7.26
CA ASN A 47 -7.39 7.61 7.92
C ASN A 47 -6.76 7.86 9.30
N LEU A 48 -6.02 8.97 9.46
CA LEU A 48 -5.52 9.38 10.77
C LEU A 48 -6.66 9.67 11.75
N LEU A 49 -7.73 10.32 11.31
CA LEU A 49 -8.92 10.56 12.12
C LEU A 49 -9.59 9.25 12.56
N VAL A 50 -9.67 8.25 11.67
CA VAL A 50 -10.19 6.91 12.01
C VAL A 50 -9.30 6.23 13.05
N ILE A 51 -7.97 6.25 12.85
CA ILE A 51 -7.00 5.68 13.78
C ILE A 51 -7.14 6.31 15.16
N ILE A 52 -7.17 7.64 15.24
CA ILE A 52 -7.31 8.39 16.49
C ILE A 52 -8.64 8.03 17.16
N SER A 53 -9.74 8.04 16.41
CA SER A 53 -11.08 7.77 16.94
C SER A 53 -11.18 6.38 17.57
N VAL A 54 -10.81 5.33 16.84
CA VAL A 54 -10.91 3.95 17.33
C VAL A 54 -9.92 3.70 18.47
N SER A 55 -8.71 4.28 18.42
CA SER A 55 -7.68 4.07 19.44
C SER A 55 -7.96 4.82 20.74
N HIS A 56 -8.61 5.98 20.67
CA HIS A 56 -8.92 6.81 21.83
C HIS A 56 -10.16 6.28 22.59
N PHE A 57 -11.23 5.92 21.87
CA PHE A 57 -12.48 5.50 22.48
C PHE A 57 -12.52 3.99 22.71
N ARG A 58 -12.26 3.55 23.94
CA ARG A 58 -12.35 2.12 24.33
C ARG A 58 -13.70 1.47 24.01
N GLN A 59 -14.79 2.25 23.98
CA GLN A 59 -16.13 1.77 23.60
C GLN A 59 -16.18 1.29 22.14
N LEU A 60 -15.28 1.77 21.28
CA LEU A 60 -15.16 1.37 19.89
C LEU A 60 -14.27 0.13 19.70
N HIS A 61 -13.75 -0.52 20.74
CA HIS A 61 -12.92 -1.73 20.59
C HIS A 61 -13.74 -2.99 20.28
N THR A 62 -14.47 -2.96 19.17
CA THR A 62 -15.22 -4.11 18.64
C THR A 62 -14.40 -4.85 17.57
N PRO A 63 -14.70 -6.11 17.26
CA PRO A 63 -14.00 -6.87 16.22
C PRO A 63 -13.99 -6.16 14.86
N THR A 64 -15.14 -5.61 14.44
CA THR A 64 -15.29 -4.84 13.20
C THR A 64 -14.43 -3.58 13.21
N ASN A 65 -14.40 -2.83 14.31
CA ASN A 65 -13.61 -1.60 14.41
C ASN A 65 -12.10 -1.87 14.44
N ILE A 66 -11.67 -3.04 14.92
CA ILE A 66 -10.26 -3.47 14.81
C ILE A 66 -9.89 -3.75 13.35
N LEU A 67 -10.80 -4.33 12.55
CA LEU A 67 -10.59 -4.50 11.12
C LEU A 67 -10.56 -3.16 10.38
N LEU A 68 -11.44 -2.22 10.76
CA LEU A 68 -11.42 -0.85 10.24
C LEU A 68 -10.15 -0.09 10.62
N LEU A 69 -9.65 -0.27 11.85
CA LEU A 69 -8.38 0.29 12.29
C LEU A 69 -7.20 -0.28 11.50
N SER A 70 -7.18 -1.60 11.26
CA SER A 70 -6.20 -2.27 10.39
C SER A 70 -6.19 -1.67 8.98
N LEU A 71 -7.37 -1.50 8.39
CA LEU A 71 -7.54 -0.88 7.08
C LEU A 71 -7.03 0.57 7.07
N ALA A 72 -7.42 1.37 8.06
CA ALA A 72 -7.00 2.76 8.17
C ALA A 72 -5.48 2.91 8.35
N VAL A 73 -4.82 2.02 9.08
CA VAL A 73 -3.35 2.02 9.20
C VAL A 73 -2.70 1.74 7.84
N SER A 74 -3.20 0.77 7.07
CA SER A 74 -2.71 0.50 5.72
C SER A 74 -2.89 1.71 4.79
N ASP A 75 -4.09 2.29 4.74
CA ASP A 75 -4.40 3.42 3.86
C ASP A 75 -3.66 4.70 4.26
N PHE A 76 -3.42 4.91 5.56
CA PHE A 76 -2.56 5.99 6.04
C PHE A 76 -1.12 5.84 5.51
N LEU A 77 -0.55 4.62 5.56
CA LEU A 77 0.78 4.35 5.04
C LEU A 77 0.84 4.52 3.51
N VAL A 78 -0.22 4.17 2.78
CA VAL A 78 -0.34 4.45 1.34
C VAL A 78 -0.25 5.94 1.06
N GLY A 79 -1.09 6.72 1.72
CA GLY A 79 -1.15 8.16 1.53
C GLY A 79 0.16 8.85 1.93
N LEU A 80 0.80 8.38 3.00
CA LEU A 80 2.02 8.99 3.55
C LEU A 80 3.30 8.60 2.80
N LEU A 81 3.42 7.35 2.33
CA LEU A 81 4.66 6.82 1.78
C LEU A 81 4.56 6.48 0.30
N LEU A 82 3.58 5.67 -0.12
CA LEU A 82 3.48 5.22 -1.52
C LEU A 82 3.16 6.36 -2.48
N MET A 83 2.18 7.21 -2.15
CA MET A 83 1.77 8.29 -3.06
C MET A 83 2.89 9.34 -3.27
N PRO A 84 3.60 9.83 -2.24
CA PRO A 84 4.74 10.72 -2.44
C PRO A 84 5.89 10.05 -3.21
N PHE A 85 6.11 8.76 -2.98
CA PHE A 85 7.12 7.99 -3.71
C PHE A 85 6.79 7.88 -5.20
N GLU A 86 5.53 7.68 -5.56
CA GLU A 86 5.09 7.68 -6.96
C GLU A 86 5.24 9.04 -7.63
N ILE A 87 4.89 10.13 -6.93
CA ILE A 87 5.12 11.49 -7.44
C ILE A 87 6.61 11.70 -7.72
N TYR A 88 7.47 11.24 -6.82
CA TYR A 88 8.92 11.31 -6.98
C TYR A 88 9.42 10.50 -8.18
N ARG A 89 8.93 9.26 -8.36
CA ARG A 89 9.27 8.40 -9.51
C ARG A 89 8.86 8.99 -10.86
N ASN A 90 7.71 9.67 -10.89
CA ASN A 90 7.18 10.23 -12.12
C ASN A 90 7.82 11.57 -12.50
N THR A 91 8.37 12.29 -11.53
CA THR A 91 9.00 13.61 -11.75
C THR A 91 10.51 13.56 -11.92
N THR A 92 11.17 12.56 -11.33
CA THR A 92 12.63 12.48 -11.29
C THR A 92 13.16 11.23 -11.96
N CYS A 93 14.40 11.35 -12.44
CA CYS A 93 15.16 10.20 -12.91
C CYS A 93 15.46 9.25 -11.76
N TRP A 94 15.01 8.01 -11.87
CA TRP A 94 15.21 7.00 -10.84
C TRP A 94 16.69 6.70 -10.62
N PHE A 95 17.18 6.93 -9.40
CA PHE A 95 18.56 6.61 -8.99
C PHE A 95 18.64 5.77 -7.71
N LEU A 96 17.49 5.45 -7.07
CA LEU A 96 17.43 4.77 -5.78
C LEU A 96 17.80 3.26 -5.85
N GLY A 97 18.19 2.76 -7.02
CA GLY A 97 18.64 1.39 -7.24
C GLY A 97 17.52 0.34 -7.27
N ASP A 98 17.88 -0.90 -7.58
CA ASP A 98 16.93 -2.00 -7.81
C ASP A 98 16.21 -2.45 -6.53
N ILE A 99 16.91 -2.43 -5.39
CA ILE A 99 16.35 -2.81 -4.09
C ILE A 99 15.14 -1.94 -3.75
N ILE A 100 15.25 -0.62 -3.94
CA ILE A 100 14.14 0.28 -3.63
C ILE A 100 12.99 0.09 -4.64
N CYS A 101 13.28 -0.25 -5.89
CA CYS A 101 12.26 -0.50 -6.92
C CYS A 101 11.44 -1.75 -6.60
N VAL A 102 12.14 -2.85 -6.27
CA VAL A 102 11.52 -4.10 -5.82
C VAL A 102 10.73 -3.88 -4.54
N SER A 103 11.27 -3.12 -3.59
CA SER A 103 10.56 -2.79 -2.34
C SER A 103 9.27 -2.02 -2.59
N TYR A 104 9.29 -1.08 -3.55
CA TYR A 104 8.13 -0.29 -3.92
C TYR A 104 7.03 -1.15 -4.56
N LEU A 105 7.38 -1.98 -5.55
CA LEU A 105 6.43 -2.90 -6.18
C LEU A 105 5.82 -3.87 -5.17
N TYR A 106 6.66 -4.37 -4.26
CA TYR A 106 6.22 -5.23 -3.19
C TYR A 106 5.22 -4.53 -2.25
N LEU A 107 5.49 -3.28 -1.85
CA LEU A 107 4.59 -2.50 -1.00
C LEU A 107 3.21 -2.27 -1.64
N ILE A 108 3.15 -2.04 -2.96
CA ILE A 108 1.88 -1.94 -3.68
C ILE A 108 1.08 -3.24 -3.54
N VAL A 109 1.70 -4.38 -3.86
CA VAL A 109 1.04 -5.69 -3.81
C VAL A 109 0.58 -6.02 -2.38
N HIS A 110 1.44 -5.73 -1.39
CA HIS A 110 1.15 -5.93 0.01
C HIS A 110 -0.12 -5.20 0.46
N ILE A 111 -0.23 -3.92 0.10
CA ILE A 111 -1.36 -3.09 0.52
C ILE A 111 -2.66 -3.53 -0.15
N VAL A 112 -2.62 -3.88 -1.44
CA VAL A 112 -3.82 -4.38 -2.15
C VAL A 112 -4.31 -5.68 -1.53
N ASN A 113 -3.40 -6.61 -1.21
CA ASN A 113 -3.74 -7.84 -0.51
C ASN A 113 -4.30 -7.59 0.90
N ALA A 114 -3.65 -6.73 1.69
CA ALA A 114 -4.09 -6.41 3.04
C ALA A 114 -5.48 -5.73 3.03
N SER A 115 -5.72 -4.79 2.12
CA SER A 115 -7.01 -4.13 1.95
C SER A 115 -8.10 -5.13 1.56
N THR A 116 -7.84 -5.97 0.56
CA THR A 116 -8.77 -7.03 0.13
C THR A 116 -9.08 -8.00 1.27
N GLY A 117 -8.06 -8.45 2.01
CA GLY A 117 -8.22 -9.31 3.18
C GLY A 117 -9.07 -8.68 4.27
N ASN A 118 -8.85 -7.40 4.59
CA ASN A 118 -9.65 -6.67 5.57
C ASN A 118 -11.12 -6.56 5.11
N VAL A 119 -11.39 -6.24 3.84
CA VAL A 119 -12.75 -6.15 3.29
C VAL A 119 -13.47 -7.51 3.33
N ILE A 120 -12.77 -8.61 3.02
CA ILE A 120 -13.30 -9.97 3.13
C ILE A 120 -13.64 -10.28 4.59
N LEU A 121 -12.75 -9.97 5.54
CA LEU A 121 -13.00 -10.20 6.97
C LEU A 121 -14.19 -9.38 7.49
N ILE A 122 -14.35 -8.13 7.04
CA ILE A 122 -15.52 -7.30 7.36
C ILE A 122 -16.78 -7.94 6.79
N SER A 123 -16.74 -8.45 5.55
CA SER A 123 -17.88 -9.10 4.91
C SER A 123 -18.28 -10.38 5.65
N ILE A 124 -17.32 -11.20 6.08
CA ILE A 124 -17.56 -12.40 6.89
C ILE A 124 -18.16 -12.03 8.25
N ASP A 125 -17.61 -11.01 8.93
CA ASP A 125 -18.15 -10.52 10.20
C ASP A 125 -19.62 -10.11 10.08
N ARG A 126 -19.97 -9.35 9.02
CA ARG A 126 -21.35 -8.97 8.74
C ARG A 126 -22.24 -10.17 8.39
N TYR A 127 -21.72 -11.11 7.61
CA TYR A 127 -22.44 -12.34 7.28
C TYR A 127 -22.81 -13.15 8.53
N ILE A 128 -21.85 -13.40 9.43
CA ILE A 128 -22.10 -14.16 10.67
C ILE A 128 -23.08 -13.40 11.58
N ALA A 129 -22.98 -12.07 11.67
CA ALA A 129 -23.89 -11.26 12.48
C ALA A 129 -25.35 -11.37 12.01
N ILE A 130 -25.59 -11.49 10.70
CA ILE A 130 -26.94 -11.55 10.11
C ILE A 130 -27.47 -12.99 10.11
N CYS A 131 -26.65 -13.95 9.67
CA CYS A 131 -27.11 -15.33 9.44
C CYS A 131 -27.03 -16.23 10.68
N ASP A 132 -26.15 -15.92 11.64
CA ASP A 132 -25.98 -16.73 12.86
C ASP A 132 -25.81 -15.85 14.12
N PRO A 133 -26.83 -15.05 14.49
CA PRO A 133 -26.74 -14.09 15.58
C PRO A 133 -26.50 -14.75 16.95
N LEU A 134 -26.96 -15.99 17.16
CA LEU A 134 -26.81 -16.71 18.43
C LEU A 134 -25.39 -17.22 18.65
N HIS A 135 -24.66 -17.61 17.59
CA HIS A 135 -23.26 -18.01 17.71
C HIS A 135 -22.28 -16.87 17.42
N TYR A 136 -22.74 -15.67 17.04
CA TYR A 136 -21.89 -14.50 16.82
C TYR A 136 -20.87 -14.25 17.95
N PRO A 137 -21.24 -14.20 19.25
CA PRO A 137 -20.28 -13.90 20.33
C PRO A 137 -19.24 -15.01 20.56
N THR A 138 -19.48 -16.25 20.13
CA THR A 138 -18.50 -17.35 20.22
C THR A 138 -17.61 -17.44 18.98
N ARG A 139 -18.16 -17.11 17.80
CA ARG A 139 -17.45 -17.14 16.52
C ARG A 139 -16.54 -15.93 16.33
N VAL A 140 -17.01 -14.73 16.67
CA VAL A 140 -16.32 -13.46 16.44
C VAL A 140 -15.80 -12.88 17.76
N SER A 141 -14.50 -12.62 17.85
CA SER A 141 -13.90 -11.93 19.00
C SER A 141 -12.81 -10.96 18.58
N THR A 142 -12.56 -9.96 19.42
CA THR A 142 -11.48 -8.97 19.21
C THR A 142 -10.11 -9.63 19.14
N ALA A 143 -9.88 -10.69 19.92
CA ALA A 143 -8.66 -11.49 19.88
C ALA A 143 -8.47 -12.20 18.53
N LYS A 144 -9.54 -12.81 17.99
CA LYS A 144 -9.51 -13.46 16.68
C LYS A 144 -9.27 -12.45 15.55
N ALA A 145 -9.96 -11.30 15.58
CA ALA A 145 -9.75 -10.23 14.60
C ALA A 145 -8.30 -9.71 14.61
N LYS A 146 -7.74 -9.42 15.80
CA LYS A 146 -6.32 -9.04 15.94
C LYS A 146 -5.37 -10.11 15.44
N CYS A 147 -5.66 -11.38 15.71
CA CYS A 147 -4.85 -12.50 15.26
C CYS A 147 -4.89 -12.62 13.72
N SER A 148 -6.08 -12.58 13.11
CA SER A 148 -6.24 -12.62 11.65
C SER A 148 -5.50 -11.49 10.95
N VAL A 149 -5.63 -10.25 11.44
CA VAL A 149 -4.86 -9.11 10.93
C VAL A 149 -3.36 -9.37 11.09
N SER A 150 -2.91 -9.78 12.28
CA SER A 150 -1.49 -10.05 12.55
C SER A 150 -0.92 -11.13 11.63
N VAL A 151 -1.68 -12.18 11.33
CA VAL A 151 -1.28 -13.25 10.42
C VAL A 151 -1.12 -12.72 9.00
N VAL A 152 -2.08 -11.95 8.49
CA VAL A 152 -2.01 -11.33 7.16
C VAL A 152 -0.75 -10.48 7.03
N PHE A 153 -0.49 -9.56 7.96
CA PHE A 153 0.71 -8.72 7.92
C PHE A 153 2.00 -9.55 7.98
N LYS A 154 2.06 -10.58 8.84
CA LYS A 154 3.26 -11.42 8.99
C LYS A 154 3.56 -12.28 7.77
N VAL A 155 2.54 -12.91 7.17
CA VAL A 155 2.70 -13.76 5.96
C VAL A 155 3.27 -12.95 4.82
N GLU A 156 2.79 -11.73 4.67
CA GLU A 156 3.29 -10.82 3.67
C GLU A 156 4.74 -10.43 3.97
N VAL A 157 5.05 -9.91 5.16
CA VAL A 157 6.44 -9.54 5.54
C VAL A 157 7.43 -10.70 5.37
N ALA A 158 7.01 -11.94 5.63
CA ALA A 158 7.83 -13.12 5.38
C ALA A 158 8.11 -13.33 3.88
N SER A 159 7.09 -13.13 3.04
CA SER A 159 7.21 -13.16 1.57
C SER A 159 8.16 -12.07 1.05
N TYR A 160 8.13 -10.87 1.64
CA TYR A 160 9.09 -9.80 1.33
C TYR A 160 10.52 -10.21 1.65
N LEU A 161 10.75 -10.71 2.87
CA LEU A 161 12.08 -11.12 3.32
C LEU A 161 12.63 -12.18 2.37
N HIS A 162 11.81 -13.17 2.00
CA HIS A 162 12.19 -14.21 1.05
C HIS A 162 12.58 -13.63 -0.32
N LEU A 163 11.80 -12.69 -0.84
CA LEU A 163 12.11 -12.00 -2.09
C LEU A 163 13.42 -11.20 -2.00
N CYS A 164 13.65 -10.47 -0.91
CA CYS A 164 14.90 -9.75 -0.68
C CYS A 164 16.11 -10.70 -0.59
N PHE A 165 15.96 -11.84 0.08
CA PHE A 165 16.99 -12.87 0.11
C PHE A 165 17.31 -13.38 -1.29
N LEU A 166 16.29 -13.75 -2.08
CA LEU A 166 16.49 -14.20 -3.48
C LEU A 166 17.14 -13.11 -4.34
N CYS A 167 16.71 -11.86 -4.20
CA CYS A 167 17.28 -10.74 -4.95
C CYS A 167 18.77 -10.54 -4.61
N LYS A 168 19.17 -10.71 -3.34
CA LYS A 168 20.58 -10.69 -2.91
C LYS A 168 21.41 -11.87 -3.44
N TYR A 169 20.79 -12.97 -3.85
CA TYR A 169 21.48 -14.13 -4.43
C TYR A 169 21.57 -14.07 -5.97
N ILE A 170 20.67 -13.33 -6.62
CA ILE A 170 20.61 -13.19 -8.08
C ILE A 170 21.48 -12.02 -8.58
N TYR A 171 21.66 -10.99 -7.75
CA TYR A 171 22.54 -9.82 -8.00
C TYR A 171 23.82 -9.90 -7.16
#